data_AF-A0A6A3AHB6-F1
#
_entry.id   AF-A0A6A3AHB6-F1
#
_cell.length_a   1.000
_cell.length_b   1.000
_cell.length_c   1.000
_cell.angle_alpha   90.00
_cell.angle_beta   90.00
_cell.angle_gamma   90.00
#
_symmetry.space_group_name_H-M   'P 1'
#
loop_
_entity.id
_entity.type
_entity.pdbx_description
1 polymer ?
#
loop_
_entity_poly.entity_id
_entity_poly.type
_entity_poly.pdbx_seq_one_letter_code
_entity_poly.pdbx_strand_id
1 'polypeptide(L)'
;MRFRCVIRVVAVVPWRVEDFRCRRDGLCRVRFTLEDPTTRIHAYAFAEEGDKFLNATSTDVLRRKLIQLLGVPSSGGARNPPWVECCLKSHPAIKRSSICDTKLLD
;
A
#
# COMPACT_ATOMS: atom_id res chain seq x y z
N MET A 1 15.38 -9.84 4.69
CA MET A 1 14.66 -10.24 5.93
C MET A 1 13.19 -9.90 5.74
N ARG A 2 12.27 -10.76 6.20
CA ARG A 2 10.82 -10.50 6.21
C ARG A 2 10.35 -10.36 7.66
N PHE A 3 9.37 -9.50 7.90
CA PHE A 3 8.75 -9.34 9.21
C PHE A 3 7.29 -8.93 9.05
N ARG A 4 6.46 -9.29 10.03
CA ARG A 4 5.07 -8.88 10.11
C ARG A 4 4.92 -7.76 11.13
N CYS A 5 4.12 -6.75 10.81
CA CYS A 5 3.86 -5.60 11.66
C CYS A 5 2.44 -5.10 11.46
N VAL A 6 1.88 -4.47 12.51
CA VAL A 6 0.60 -3.78 12.44
C VAL A 6 0.87 -2.32 12.11
N ILE A 7 0.37 -1.86 10.97
CA ILE A 7 0.61 -0.51 10.45
C ILE A 7 -0.70 0.15 10.03
N ARG A 8 -0.66 1.44 9.79
CA ARG A 8 -1.69 2.18 9.06
C ARG A 8 -1.09 2.82 7.82
N VAL A 9 -1.85 2.89 6.74
CA VAL A 9 -1.40 3.53 5.50
C VAL A 9 -1.88 4.97 5.48
N VAL A 10 -0.94 5.92 5.59
CA VAL A 10 -1.28 7.35 5.73
C VAL A 10 -1.17 8.11 4.41
N ALA A 11 -0.42 7.57 3.45
CA ALA A 11 -0.29 8.15 2.12
C ALA A 11 0.12 7.10 1.07
N VAL A 12 -0.18 7.39 -0.18
CA VAL A 12 0.17 6.56 -1.34
C VAL A 12 0.64 7.46 -2.48
N VAL A 13 1.67 7.01 -3.21
CA VAL A 13 2.16 7.67 -4.42
C VAL A 13 2.40 6.63 -5.52
N PRO A 14 1.82 6.79 -6.72
CA PRO A 14 0.90 7.88 -7.10
C PRO A 14 -0.45 7.81 -6.36
N TRP A 15 -1.21 8.91 -6.35
CA TRP A 15 -2.51 8.97 -5.63
C TRP A 15 -3.70 8.51 -6.49
N ARG A 16 -3.51 8.43 -7.81
CA ARG A 16 -4.51 7.91 -8.76
C ARG A 16 -4.16 6.46 -9.07
N VAL A 17 -5.16 5.60 -9.00
CA VAL A 17 -5.01 4.17 -9.29
C VAL A 17 -4.68 3.92 -10.75
N GLU A 18 -5.10 4.82 -11.64
CA GLU A 18 -4.78 4.78 -13.07
C GLU A 18 -3.27 4.90 -13.31
N ASP A 19 -2.56 5.63 -12.45
CA ASP A 19 -1.13 5.86 -12.56
C ASP A 19 -0.29 4.71 -11.98
N PHE A 20 -0.92 3.70 -11.34
CA PHE A 20 -0.20 2.58 -10.73
C PHE A 20 0.57 1.77 -11.78
N ARG A 21 0.05 1.73 -13.01
CA ARG A 21 0.61 0.98 -14.15
C ARG A 21 1.62 1.76 -14.99
N CYS A 22 2.00 2.96 -14.58
CA CYS A 22 2.86 3.81 -15.40
C CYS A 22 4.36 3.48 -15.21
N ARG A 23 4.92 2.57 -16.02
CA ARG A 23 6.23 2.70 -16.69
C ARG A 23 6.30 1.79 -17.95
N ARG A 24 7.18 2.13 -18.90
CA ARG A 24 7.44 1.47 -20.20
C ARG A 24 7.67 -0.06 -20.12
N ASP A 25 7.91 -0.54 -18.91
CA ASP A 25 8.32 -1.87 -18.51
C ASP A 25 7.18 -2.69 -17.87
N GLY A 26 5.96 -2.13 -17.78
CA GLY A 26 4.77 -2.85 -17.29
C GLY A 26 4.75 -3.14 -15.78
N LEU A 27 5.77 -2.67 -15.04
CA LEU A 27 5.91 -2.91 -13.61
C LEU A 27 5.15 -1.87 -12.80
N CYS A 28 4.11 -2.32 -12.10
CA CYS A 28 3.39 -1.52 -11.11
C CYS A 28 4.37 -1.09 -10.00
N ARG A 29 4.47 0.22 -9.71
CA ARG A 29 5.36 0.75 -8.67
C ARG A 29 4.62 1.76 -7.80
N VAL A 30 3.98 1.24 -6.76
CA VAL A 30 3.25 2.05 -5.79
C VAL A 30 4.11 2.20 -4.54
N ARG A 31 4.26 3.44 -4.06
CA ARG A 31 4.91 3.75 -2.79
C ARG A 31 3.84 4.04 -1.75
N PHE A 32 3.79 3.22 -0.73
CA PHE A 32 2.98 3.44 0.47
C PHE A 32 3.82 4.11 1.55
N THR A 33 3.21 5.05 2.26
CA THR A 33 3.73 5.57 3.52
C THR A 33 3.00 4.85 4.63
N LEU A 34 3.73 3.99 5.32
CA LEU A 34 3.24 3.18 6.42
C LEU A 34 3.63 3.88 7.71
N GLU A 35 2.74 3.84 8.68
CA GLU A 35 2.97 4.38 10.01
C GLU A 35 2.62 3.32 11.05
N ASP A 36 3.48 3.21 12.05
CA ASP A 36 3.19 2.52 13.31
C ASP A 36 3.39 3.50 14.49
N PRO A 37 3.13 3.10 15.75
CA PRO A 37 3.32 3.98 16.89
C PRO A 37 4.76 4.51 17.07
N THR A 38 5.73 3.87 16.42
CA THR A 38 7.16 4.18 16.58
C THR A 38 7.69 5.06 15.46
N THR A 39 7.22 4.89 14.21
CA THR A 39 7.81 5.54 13.04
C THR A 39 6.92 5.56 11.80
N ARG A 40 7.37 6.33 10.80
CA ARG A 40 6.87 6.32 9.43
C ARG A 40 7.94 5.80 8.49
N ILE A 41 7.56 4.85 7.63
CA ILE A 41 8.45 4.31 6.60
C ILE A 41 7.80 4.34 5.22
N HIS A 42 8.64 4.29 4.20
CA HIS A 42 8.20 4.10 2.82
C HIS A 42 8.39 2.65 2.40
N ALA A 43 7.31 2.03 1.94
CA ALA A 43 7.33 0.69 1.38
C ALA A 43 6.84 0.72 -0.06
N TYR A 44 7.44 -0.11 -0.90
CA TYR A 44 7.04 -0.24 -2.29
C TYR A 44 6.28 -1.53 -2.51
N ALA A 45 5.16 -1.47 -3.22
CA ALA A 45 4.56 -2.64 -3.82
C ALA A 45 4.96 -2.67 -5.29
N PHE A 46 5.55 -3.79 -5.72
CA PHE A 46 6.04 -3.99 -7.08
C PHE A 46 5.21 -5.08 -7.78
N ALA A 47 4.81 -4.81 -9.03
CA ALA A 47 4.22 -5.80 -9.95
C ALA A 47 3.11 -6.67 -9.29
N GLU A 48 3.20 -7.99 -9.44
CA GLU A 48 2.23 -8.96 -8.93
C GLU A 48 1.98 -8.86 -7.43
N GLU A 49 2.96 -8.44 -6.63
CA GLU A 49 2.79 -8.29 -5.18
C GLU A 49 1.91 -7.09 -4.83
N GLY A 50 1.92 -6.04 -5.67
CA GLY A 50 0.99 -4.92 -5.53
C GLY A 50 -0.44 -5.31 -5.90
N ASP A 51 -0.59 -6.10 -6.96
CA ASP A 51 -1.90 -6.60 -7.38
C ASP A 51 -2.46 -7.62 -6.37
N LYS A 52 -1.61 -8.48 -5.78
CA LYS A 52 -1.99 -9.38 -4.67
C LYS A 52 -2.35 -8.60 -3.40
N PHE A 53 -1.57 -7.55 -3.08
CA PHE A 53 -1.80 -6.72 -1.91
C PHE A 53 -3.16 -6.03 -1.95
N LEU A 54 -3.50 -5.49 -3.12
CA LEU A 54 -4.76 -4.78 -3.30
C LEU A 54 -5.90 -5.71 -3.71
N ASN A 55 -5.58 -6.92 -4.19
CA ASN A 55 -6.51 -7.97 -4.62
C ASN A 55 -7.71 -7.38 -5.37
N ALA A 56 -7.44 -6.66 -6.46
CA ALA A 56 -8.45 -5.91 -7.21
C ALA A 56 -8.45 -6.33 -8.67
N THR A 57 -9.60 -6.82 -9.13
CA THR A 57 -9.83 -7.24 -10.52
C THR A 57 -10.14 -6.06 -11.46
N SER A 58 -10.46 -4.88 -10.91
CA SER A 58 -10.75 -3.66 -11.66
C SER A 58 -10.22 -2.41 -10.96
N THR A 59 -10.03 -1.34 -11.74
CA THR A 59 -9.59 -0.02 -11.26
C THR A 59 -10.56 0.58 -10.22
N ASP A 60 -11.86 0.33 -10.35
CA ASP A 60 -12.85 0.84 -9.39
C ASP A 60 -12.80 0.11 -8.05
N VAL A 61 -12.61 -1.21 -8.07
CA VAL A 61 -12.40 -2.00 -6.84
C VAL A 61 -11.12 -1.54 -6.15
N LEU A 62 -10.06 -1.32 -6.94
CA LEU A 62 -8.77 -0.81 -6.46
C LEU A 62 -8.91 0.56 -5.79
N ARG A 63 -9.65 1.48 -6.43
CA ARG A 63 -9.93 2.82 -5.90
C ARG A 63 -10.67 2.75 -4.57
N ARG A 64 -11.72 1.92 -4.46
CA ARG A 64 -12.51 1.76 -3.22
C ARG A 64 -11.65 1.21 -2.09
N LYS A 65 -10.85 0.16 -2.35
CA LYS A 65 -9.93 -0.40 -1.36
C LYS A 65 -8.89 0.61 -0.92
N LEU A 66 -8.36 1.42 -1.84
CA LEU A 66 -7.41 2.48 -1.50
C LEU A 66 -8.03 3.58 -0.63
N ILE A 67 -9.26 4.01 -0.92
CA ILE A 67 -10.03 4.97 -0.11
C ILE A 67 -10.23 4.42 1.31
N GLN A 68 -10.63 3.14 1.44
CA GLN A 68 -10.78 2.47 2.73
C GLN A 68 -9.45 2.39 3.49
N LEU A 69 -8.38 2.00 2.80
CA LEU A 69 -7.04 1.86 3.37
C LEU A 69 -6.46 3.19 3.87
N LEU A 70 -6.78 4.30 3.18
CA LEU A 70 -6.43 5.66 3.58
C LEU A 70 -7.40 6.25 4.61
N GLY A 71 -8.44 5.51 5.00
CA GLY A 71 -9.47 5.96 5.94
C GLY A 71 -10.17 7.24 5.51
N VAL A 72 -10.37 7.43 4.21
CA VAL A 72 -11.04 8.61 3.66
C VAL A 72 -12.53 8.50 3.98
N PRO A 73 -13.12 9.47 4.71
CA PRO A 73 -14.52 9.37 5.12
C PRO A 73 -15.46 9.65 3.95
N SER A 74 -16.64 9.02 3.96
CA SER A 74 -17.68 9.21 2.94
C SER A 74 -18.33 10.59 2.97
N SER A 75 -18.30 11.27 4.12
CA SER A 75 -18.80 12.62 4.34
C SER A 75 -17.88 13.35 5.32
N GLY A 76 -17.82 14.69 5.23
CA GLY A 76 -16.82 15.55 5.87
C GLY A 76 -16.30 15.06 7.24
N GLY A 77 -14.98 14.90 7.33
CA GLY A 77 -14.30 14.39 8.52
C GLY A 77 -12.79 14.25 8.30
N ALA A 78 -12.05 14.01 9.39
CA ALA A 78 -10.62 13.70 9.30
C ALA A 78 -10.41 12.26 8.79
N ARG A 79 -9.29 12.02 8.10
CA ARG A 79 -8.93 10.65 7.70
C ARG A 79 -8.63 9.82 8.94
N ASN A 80 -9.16 8.60 8.98
CA ASN A 80 -8.87 7.63 10.04
C ASN A 80 -8.48 6.28 9.43
N PRO A 81 -7.22 6.14 8.95
CA PRO A 81 -6.77 4.90 8.30
C PRO A 81 -6.80 3.73 9.29
N PRO A 82 -7.32 2.55 8.89
CA PRO A 82 -7.37 1.38 9.75
C PRO A 82 -5.98 0.82 10.05
N TRP A 83 -5.86 0.14 11.18
CA TRP A 83 -4.70 -0.69 11.50
C TRP A 83 -4.83 -2.03 10.79
N VAL A 84 -3.78 -2.41 10.07
CA VAL A 84 -3.74 -3.62 9.24
C VAL A 84 -2.44 -4.38 9.49
N GLU A 85 -2.53 -5.70 9.54
CA GLU A 85 -1.34 -6.54 9.53
C GLU A 85 -0.71 -6.52 8.12
N CYS A 86 0.60 -6.27 8.06
CA CYS A 86 1.36 -6.19 6.82
C CYS A 86 2.67 -6.94 6.98
N CYS A 87 3.06 -7.69 5.96
CA CYS A 87 4.37 -8.31 5.86
C CYS A 87 5.29 -7.46 4.98
N LEU A 88 6.42 -7.06 5.56
CA LEU A 88 7.44 -6.23 4.92
C LEU A 88 8.70 -7.03 4.70
N LYS A 89 9.26 -6.89 3.51
CA LYS A 89 10.60 -7.38 3.16
C LYS A 89 11.56 -6.20 3.09
N SER A 90 12.56 -6.21 3.97
CA SER A 90 13.66 -5.24 3.94
C SER A 90 14.76 -5.71 2.98
N HIS A 91 15.24 -4.77 2.16
CA HIS A 91 16.35 -4.91 1.21
C HIS A 91 17.50 -3.99 1.64
N PRO A 92 18.44 -4.47 2.48
CA PRO A 92 19.49 -3.63 3.07
C PRO A 92 20.41 -2.96 2.05
N ALA A 93 20.76 -3.69 0.98
CA ALA A 93 21.65 -3.21 -0.08
C ALA A 93 21.17 -1.92 -0.76
N ILE A 94 19.85 -1.72 -0.81
CA ILE A 94 19.22 -0.55 -1.44
C ILE A 94 18.44 0.31 -0.44
N LYS A 95 18.53 0.00 0.87
CA LYS A 95 17.79 0.66 1.96
C LYS A 95 16.30 0.88 1.64
N ARG A 96 15.64 -0.15 1.12
CA ARG A 96 14.20 -0.11 0.78
C ARG A 96 13.43 -1.23 1.46
N SER A 97 12.17 -0.95 1.76
CA SER A 97 11.19 -1.95 2.18
C SER A 97 10.20 -2.19 1.04
N SER A 98 9.76 -3.42 0.88
CA SER A 98 8.67 -3.79 -0.01
C SER A 98 7.59 -4.55 0.73
N ILE A 99 6.33 -4.30 0.37
CA ILE A 99 5.19 -5.10 0.85
C ILE A 99 5.25 -6.46 0.14
N CYS A 100 4.99 -7.55 0.86
CA CYS A 100 4.92 -8.91 0.33
C CYS A 100 3.88 -9.72 1.08
N ASP A 101 3.39 -10.81 0.49
CA ASP A 101 2.61 -11.86 1.19
C ASP A 101 1.44 -11.33 2.05
N THR A 102 0.85 -10.20 1.65
CA THR A 102 -0.21 -9.51 2.40
C THR A 102 -1.43 -9.42 1.51
N LYS A 103 -2.61 -9.76 2.03
CA LYS A 103 -3.91 -9.50 1.38
C LYS A 103 -4.67 -8.52 2.26
N LEU A 104 -5.00 -7.35 1.73
CA LEU A 104 -5.83 -6.40 2.46
C LEU A 104 -7.31 -6.65 2.21
N LEU A 105 -8.01 -6.94 3.32
CA LEU A 105 -9.46 -6.95 3.48
C LEU A 105 -10.17 -7.93 2.52
N ASP A 106 -10.73 -9.00 3.11
CA ASP A 106 -11.67 -9.90 2.45
C ASP A 106 -12.96 -9.18 2.05
#